data_AF-A0A819UMP6-F1
#
_entry.id   AF-A0A819UMP6-F1
#
_cell.length_a   1.000
_cell.length_b   1.000
_cell.length_c   1.000
_cell.angle_alpha   90.00
_cell.angle_beta   90.00
_cell.angle_gamma   90.00
#
_symmetry.space_group_name_H-M   'P 1'
#
loop_
_entity.id
_entity.type
_entity.pdbx_description
1 polymer ?
#
loop_
_entity_poly.entity_id
_entity_poly.type
_entity_poly.pdbx_seq_one_letter_code
_entity_poly.pdbx_strand_id
1 'polypeptide(L)'
;IVEWEHAMRPLDSVQQALVAKKSIVKSDQRYYQIMDIIHQRNWNSDRYLKALNIQVNIQEMLKIRARILPPPQITYRKQNNQNVVEHVSLGKWKIRNQFCSTPIINKWGMVYFGSKPDKNIIDILKKFEPHLPSMR
;
A
#
# COMPACT_ATOMS: atom_id res chain seq x y z
N ILE A 1 -12.81 -27.53 19.83
CA ILE A 1 -11.83 -26.89 18.91
C ILE A 1 -10.66 -27.84 18.85
N VAL A 2 -10.36 -28.38 17.67
CA VAL A 2 -9.19 -29.23 17.46
C VAL A 2 -8.02 -28.34 17.07
N GLU A 3 -6.82 -28.64 17.55
CA GLU A 3 -5.62 -27.89 17.17
C GLU A 3 -5.42 -27.97 15.65
N TRP A 4 -4.96 -26.87 15.04
CA TRP A 4 -4.70 -26.75 13.60
C TRP A 4 -5.94 -26.72 12.67
N GLU A 5 -7.15 -26.59 13.20
CA GLU A 5 -8.34 -26.38 12.38
C GLU A 5 -8.34 -24.96 11.75
N HIS A 6 -8.40 -24.90 10.42
CA HIS A 6 -8.41 -23.63 9.70
C HIS A 6 -9.78 -22.95 9.74
N ALA A 7 -9.84 -21.69 10.13
CA ALA A 7 -11.08 -20.92 10.13
C ALA A 7 -11.48 -20.51 8.71
N MET A 8 -12.60 -21.05 8.23
CA MET A 8 -13.12 -20.77 6.88
C MET A 8 -13.99 -19.50 6.81
N ARG A 9 -14.45 -19.00 7.96
CA ARG A 9 -15.31 -17.81 8.01
C ARG A 9 -14.49 -16.53 7.78
N PRO A 10 -15.01 -15.55 7.04
CA PRO A 10 -14.36 -14.25 6.93
C PRO A 10 -14.08 -13.64 8.29
N LEU A 11 -12.91 -13.03 8.42
CA LEU A 11 -12.53 -12.29 9.62
C LEU A 11 -13.33 -10.99 9.69
N ASP A 12 -13.79 -10.63 10.89
CA ASP A 12 -14.38 -9.31 11.15
C ASP A 12 -13.29 -8.21 11.08
N SER A 13 -13.70 -6.95 10.89
CA SER A 13 -12.86 -5.75 10.83
C SER A 13 -11.77 -5.70 11.91
N VAL A 14 -12.12 -6.00 13.16
CA VAL A 14 -11.17 -6.02 14.29
C VAL A 14 -10.15 -7.14 14.12
N GLN A 15 -10.60 -8.33 13.71
CA GLN A 15 -9.73 -9.48 13.50
C GLN A 15 -8.80 -9.26 12.30
N GLN A 16 -9.29 -8.65 11.22
CA GLN A 16 -8.49 -8.26 10.06
C GLN A 16 -7.39 -7.27 10.45
N ALA A 17 -7.71 -6.27 11.28
CA ALA A 17 -6.73 -5.30 11.76
C ALA A 17 -5.64 -5.96 12.62
N LEU A 18 -6.02 -6.90 13.49
CA LEU A 18 -5.07 -7.67 14.31
C LEU A 18 -4.15 -8.54 13.46
N VAL A 19 -4.71 -9.26 12.47
CA VAL A 19 -3.92 -10.07 11.54
C VAL A 19 -2.99 -9.19 10.73
N ALA A 20 -3.47 -8.09 10.16
CA ALA A 20 -2.64 -7.16 9.41
C ALA A 20 -1.48 -6.62 10.27
N LYS A 21 -1.77 -6.19 11.51
CA LYS A 21 -0.74 -5.71 12.44
C LYS A 21 0.32 -6.78 12.74
N LYS A 22 -0.09 -8.03 12.89
CA LYS A 22 0.82 -9.16 13.14
C LYS A 22 1.62 -9.56 11.89
N SER A 23 1.02 -9.44 10.72
CA SER A 23 1.62 -9.80 9.43
C SER A 23 2.53 -8.71 8.85
N ILE A 24 2.41 -7.45 9.28
CA ILE A 24 3.32 -6.38 8.87
C ILE A 24 4.60 -6.46 9.72
N VAL A 25 5.68 -6.92 9.08
CA VAL A 25 7.02 -7.04 9.68
C VAL A 25 8.01 -6.32 8.77
N LYS A 26 9.02 -5.66 9.36
CA LYS A 26 10.09 -5.00 8.60
C LYS A 26 10.91 -6.03 7.81
N SER A 27 11.54 -5.58 6.72
CA SER A 27 12.26 -6.48 5.80
C SER A 27 13.42 -7.23 6.45
N ASP A 28 14.18 -6.56 7.31
CA ASP A 28 15.26 -7.14 8.12
C ASP A 28 14.74 -8.22 9.09
N GLN A 29 13.69 -7.90 9.85
CA GLN A 29 13.07 -8.83 10.78
C GLN A 29 12.50 -10.05 10.06
N ARG A 30 11.84 -9.83 8.92
CA ARG A 30 11.31 -10.91 8.08
C ARG A 30 12.42 -11.82 7.55
N TYR A 31 13.55 -11.26 7.14
CA TYR A 31 14.71 -12.04 6.74
C TYR A 31 15.17 -12.98 7.86
N TYR A 32 15.34 -12.47 9.08
CA TYR A 32 15.77 -13.28 10.22
C TYR A 32 14.75 -14.35 10.60
N GLN A 33 13.45 -14.04 10.58
CA GLN A 33 12.39 -15.01 10.84
C GLN A 33 12.42 -16.18 9.84
N ILE A 34 12.62 -15.88 8.55
CA ILE A 34 12.71 -16.91 7.52
C ILE A 34 13.96 -17.78 7.74
N MET A 35 15.11 -17.16 8.00
CA MET A 35 16.36 -17.89 8.23
C MET A 35 16.29 -18.78 9.46
N ASP A 36 15.73 -18.29 10.56
CA ASP A 36 15.54 -19.07 11.77
C ASP A 36 14.71 -20.33 11.51
N ILE A 37 13.59 -20.21 10.78
CA ILE A 37 12.78 -21.37 10.38
C ILE A 37 13.59 -22.36 9.53
N ILE A 38 14.38 -21.86 8.57
CA ILE A 38 15.22 -22.70 7.70
C ILE A 38 16.28 -23.46 8.51
N HIS A 39 16.94 -22.78 9.46
CA HIS A 39 17.94 -23.39 10.34
C HIS A 39 17.32 -24.44 11.26
N GLN A 40 16.19 -24.11 11.91
CA GLN A 40 15.48 -25.03 12.80
C GLN A 40 14.99 -26.28 12.07
N ARG A 41 14.52 -26.13 10.83
CA ARG A 41 13.99 -27.27 10.06
C ARG A 41 15.09 -28.22 9.57
N ASN A 42 16.32 -27.74 9.44
CA ASN A 42 17.49 -28.53 9.06
C ASN A 42 17.22 -29.47 7.86
N TRP A 43 16.79 -28.88 6.73
CA TRP A 43 16.33 -29.63 5.53
C TRP A 43 17.32 -30.70 5.04
N ASN A 44 18.62 -30.48 5.18
CA ASN A 44 19.64 -31.44 4.77
C ASN A 44 19.68 -32.71 5.65
N SER A 45 18.96 -32.73 6.78
CA SER A 45 18.75 -33.93 7.59
C SER A 45 17.54 -34.77 7.17
N ASP A 46 16.64 -34.21 6.33
CA ASP A 46 15.41 -34.88 5.90
C ASP A 46 15.71 -36.12 5.04
N ARG A 47 15.10 -37.25 5.42
CA ARG A 47 15.34 -38.56 4.79
C ARG A 47 14.95 -38.60 3.31
N TYR A 48 13.91 -37.88 2.93
CA TYR A 48 13.41 -37.88 1.56
C TYR A 48 14.30 -37.00 0.67
N LEU A 49 14.72 -35.84 1.18
CA LEU A 49 15.65 -34.98 0.45
C LEU A 49 17.01 -35.66 0.23
N LYS A 50 17.51 -36.37 1.26
CA LYS A 50 18.70 -37.22 1.12
C LYS A 50 18.53 -38.32 0.08
N ALA A 51 17.40 -39.03 0.09
CA ALA A 51 17.13 -40.11 -0.87
C ALA A 51 17.08 -39.60 -2.33
N LEU A 52 16.70 -38.33 -2.53
CA LEU A 52 16.65 -37.68 -3.84
C LEU A 52 17.93 -36.90 -4.18
N ASN A 53 18.97 -36.96 -3.34
CA ASN A 53 20.21 -36.18 -3.47
C ASN A 53 19.96 -34.66 -3.61
N ILE A 54 18.92 -34.14 -2.96
CA ILE A 54 18.62 -32.70 -2.93
C ILE A 54 19.29 -32.08 -1.70
N GLN A 55 20.04 -31.00 -1.95
CA GLN A 55 20.64 -30.18 -0.89
C GLN A 55 20.07 -28.78 -0.91
N VAL A 56 19.77 -28.24 0.27
CA VAL A 56 19.27 -26.89 0.47
C VAL A 56 20.39 -26.05 1.08
N ASN A 57 20.70 -24.90 0.47
CA ASN A 57 21.58 -23.93 1.11
C ASN A 57 20.84 -23.27 2.27
N ILE A 58 21.28 -23.58 3.50
CA ILE A 58 20.69 -23.06 4.74
C ILE A 58 21.45 -21.86 5.30
N GLN A 59 22.63 -21.53 4.76
CA GLN A 59 23.49 -20.49 5.34
C GLN A 59 23.05 -19.08 4.94
N GLU A 60 22.60 -18.92 3.69
CA GLU A 60 22.18 -17.61 3.18
C GLU A 60 21.15 -17.70 2.06
N MET A 61 20.38 -16.62 1.91
CA MET A 61 19.44 -16.45 0.81
C MET A 61 20.25 -16.12 -0.44
N LEU A 62 19.72 -16.53 -1.59
CA LEU A 62 20.33 -16.23 -2.87
C LEU A 62 20.53 -14.71 -3.04
N LYS A 63 21.78 -14.29 -3.25
CA LYS A 63 22.13 -12.90 -3.53
C LYS A 63 21.99 -12.62 -5.02
N ILE A 64 21.22 -11.59 -5.35
CA ILE A 64 20.94 -11.19 -6.73
C ILE A 64 21.44 -9.76 -6.95
N ARG A 65 22.12 -9.52 -8.08
CA ARG A 65 22.52 -8.17 -8.50
C ARG A 65 21.30 -7.42 -9.05
N ALA A 66 20.71 -6.56 -8.22
CA ALA A 66 19.61 -5.69 -8.63
C ALA A 66 20.12 -4.38 -9.27
N ARG A 67 19.25 -3.72 -10.03
CA ARG A 67 19.46 -2.35 -10.53
C ARG A 67 18.38 -1.44 -9.97
N ILE A 68 18.77 -0.26 -9.49
CA ILE A 68 17.84 0.80 -9.12
C ILE A 68 17.74 1.73 -10.31
N LEU A 69 16.54 1.82 -10.90
CA LEU A 69 16.29 2.76 -11.99
C LEU A 69 16.19 4.19 -11.44
N PRO A 70 16.68 5.20 -12.16
CA PRO A 70 16.52 6.58 -11.74
C PRO A 70 15.03 6.94 -11.64
N PRO A 71 14.64 7.77 -10.67
CA PRO A 71 13.26 8.20 -10.54
C PRO A 71 12.83 9.00 -11.77
N PRO A 72 11.59 8.82 -12.26
CA PRO A 72 11.07 9.64 -13.34
C PRO A 72 10.84 11.08 -12.87
N GLN A 73 10.87 12.02 -13.79
CA GLN A 73 10.45 13.40 -13.55
C GLN A 73 8.95 13.52 -13.79
N ILE A 74 8.22 14.06 -12.82
CA ILE A 74 6.78 14.32 -12.96
C ILE A 74 6.63 15.79 -13.34
N THR A 75 5.94 16.07 -14.44
CA THR A 75 5.69 17.43 -14.91
C THR A 75 4.21 17.75 -14.78
N TYR A 76 3.86 18.85 -14.12
CA TYR A 76 2.50 19.38 -14.08
C TYR A 76 2.23 20.35 -15.24
N ARG A 77 0.99 20.85 -15.34
CA ARG A 77 0.64 21.88 -16.31
C ARG A 77 1.57 23.09 -16.18
N LYS A 78 1.98 23.65 -17.32
CA LYS A 78 2.82 24.84 -17.37
C LYS A 78 2.14 26.00 -16.65
N GLN A 79 2.86 26.64 -15.74
CA GLN A 79 2.47 27.90 -15.10
C GLN A 79 3.43 28.98 -15.61
N ASN A 80 2.92 30.10 -16.12
CA ASN A 80 3.73 31.19 -16.68
C ASN A 80 4.76 30.72 -17.74
N ASN A 81 4.36 29.78 -18.60
CA ASN A 81 5.22 29.16 -19.63
C ASN A 81 6.43 28.34 -19.11
N GLN A 82 6.51 28.10 -17.80
CA GLN A 82 7.53 27.26 -17.16
C GLN A 82 6.95 25.90 -16.77
N ASN A 83 7.74 24.83 -16.95
CA ASN A 83 7.40 23.48 -16.49
C ASN A 83 7.58 23.41 -14.98
N VAL A 84 6.53 23.04 -14.25
CA VAL A 84 6.65 22.69 -12.82
C VAL A 84 7.03 21.21 -12.74
N VAL A 85 8.29 20.94 -12.44
CA VAL A 85 8.83 19.58 -12.30
C VAL A 85 8.87 19.19 -10.83
N GLU A 86 8.25 18.06 -10.50
CA GLU A 86 8.35 17.44 -9.19
C GLU A 86 9.35 16.30 -9.18
N HIS A 87 10.07 16.22 -8.06
CA HIS A 87 11.01 15.16 -7.78
C HIS A 87 10.29 13.99 -7.09
N VAL A 88 10.42 12.79 -7.67
CA VAL A 88 9.92 11.55 -7.07
C VAL A 88 10.96 11.03 -6.09
N SER A 89 10.57 10.91 -4.82
CA SER A 89 11.39 10.30 -3.77
C SER A 89 10.76 8.98 -3.34
N LEU A 90 11.49 7.87 -3.51
CA LEU A 90 11.04 6.53 -3.13
C LEU A 90 9.64 6.18 -3.70
N GLY A 91 9.38 6.54 -4.97
CA GLY A 91 8.09 6.32 -5.63
C GLY A 91 6.96 7.23 -5.15
N LYS A 92 7.24 8.23 -4.31
CA LYS A 92 6.27 9.19 -3.79
C LYS A 92 6.54 10.59 -4.34
N TRP A 93 5.48 11.34 -4.57
CA TRP A 93 5.53 12.75 -4.93
C TRP A 93 4.32 13.48 -4.33
N LYS A 94 4.35 14.82 -4.36
CA LYS A 94 3.27 15.66 -3.81
C LYS A 94 2.47 16.28 -4.95
N ILE A 95 1.14 16.27 -4.83
CA ILE A 95 0.23 17.00 -5.72
C ILE A 95 0.10 18.44 -5.19
N ARG A 96 0.58 19.43 -5.96
CA ARG A 96 0.52 20.86 -5.58
C ARG A 96 -0.67 21.60 -6.18
N ASN A 97 -1.85 20.96 -6.18
CA ASN A 97 -3.07 21.52 -6.79
C ASN A 97 -2.90 21.94 -8.26
N GLN A 98 -1.98 21.28 -8.97
CA GLN A 98 -1.73 21.48 -10.39
C GLN A 98 -1.94 20.14 -11.08
N PHE A 99 -2.92 20.09 -11.97
CA PHE A 99 -3.18 18.91 -12.79
C PHE A 99 -2.67 19.19 -14.20
N CYS A 100 -2.20 18.17 -14.92
CA CYS A 100 -1.75 18.32 -16.31
C CYS A 100 -2.87 18.81 -17.23
N SER A 101 -4.09 18.33 -16.98
CA SER A 101 -5.32 18.80 -17.61
C SER A 101 -6.40 18.89 -16.54
N THR A 102 -7.17 19.98 -16.56
CA THR A 102 -8.32 20.20 -15.67
C THR A 102 -9.58 20.23 -16.53
N PRO A 103 -10.46 19.22 -16.44
CA PRO A 103 -11.75 19.28 -17.12
C PRO A 103 -12.61 20.38 -16.51
N ILE A 104 -13.48 20.98 -17.33
CA ILE A 104 -14.45 21.97 -16.85
C ILE A 104 -15.62 21.21 -16.21
N ILE A 105 -15.92 21.52 -14.96
CA ILE A 105 -17.06 20.94 -14.24
C ILE A 105 -18.26 21.85 -14.48
N ASN A 106 -19.14 21.45 -15.39
CA ASN A 106 -20.32 22.24 -15.78
C ASN A 106 -21.59 21.88 -15.00
N LYS A 107 -21.60 20.74 -14.32
CA LYS A 107 -22.74 20.23 -13.55
C LYS A 107 -22.20 19.48 -12.36
N TRP A 108 -22.74 19.76 -11.18
CA TRP A 108 -22.42 19.05 -9.95
C TRP A 108 -23.66 19.02 -9.06
N GLY A 109 -23.70 18.05 -8.15
CA GLY A 109 -24.75 17.91 -7.16
C GLY A 109 -24.21 17.11 -5.98
N MET A 110 -24.85 17.28 -4.82
CA MET A 110 -24.41 16.65 -3.59
C MET A 110 -25.59 15.94 -2.94
N VAL A 111 -25.41 14.66 -2.65
CA VAL A 111 -26.43 13.82 -2.02
C VAL A 111 -25.85 13.26 -0.72
N TYR A 112 -26.55 13.49 0.38
CA TYR A 112 -26.17 12.98 1.69
C TYR A 112 -26.98 11.71 2.01
N PHE A 113 -26.29 10.63 2.32
CA PHE A 113 -26.88 9.36 2.75
C PHE A 113 -26.69 9.20 4.26
N GLY A 114 -27.72 9.55 5.03
CA GLY A 114 -27.77 9.37 6.48
C GLY A 114 -29.11 9.86 7.03
N SER A 115 -29.48 9.45 8.25
CA SER A 115 -30.81 9.73 8.79
C SER A 115 -31.12 11.22 8.89
N LYS A 116 -30.23 12.01 9.51
CA LYS A 116 -30.29 13.48 9.57
C LYS A 116 -28.86 14.02 9.64
N PRO A 117 -28.49 15.02 8.82
CA PRO A 117 -27.18 15.63 8.92
C PRO A 117 -27.09 16.38 10.25
N ASP A 118 -26.01 16.14 11.00
CA ASP A 118 -25.69 16.92 12.19
C ASP A 118 -25.13 18.31 11.80
N LYS A 119 -24.94 19.18 12.79
CA LYS A 119 -24.40 20.53 12.54
C LYS A 119 -23.02 20.49 11.89
N ASN A 120 -22.18 19.51 12.25
CA ASN A 120 -20.82 19.39 11.72
C ASN A 120 -20.81 19.04 10.23
N ILE A 121 -21.65 18.09 9.81
CA ILE A 121 -21.84 17.73 8.41
C ILE A 121 -22.33 18.95 7.64
N ILE A 122 -23.35 19.65 8.15
CA ILE A 122 -23.86 20.87 7.50
C ILE A 122 -22.75 21.93 7.34
N ASP A 123 -21.91 22.13 8.36
CA ASP A 123 -20.81 23.08 8.29
C ASP A 123 -19.73 22.66 7.29
N ILE A 124 -19.44 21.37 7.16
CA ILE A 124 -18.53 20.84 6.13
C ILE A 124 -19.10 21.09 4.73
N LEU A 125 -20.39 20.80 4.53
CA LEU A 125 -21.06 21.00 3.24
C LEU A 125 -21.05 22.49 2.85
N LYS A 126 -21.34 23.39 3.80
CA LYS A 126 -21.28 24.85 3.60
C LYS A 126 -19.87 25.37 3.34
N LYS A 127 -18.83 24.77 3.95
CA LYS A 127 -17.43 25.11 3.62
C LYS A 127 -17.04 24.71 2.20
N PHE A 128 -17.66 23.65 1.67
CA PHE A 128 -17.38 23.15 0.33
C PHE A 128 -18.11 23.95 -0.75
N GLU A 129 -19.32 24.43 -0.45
CA GLU A 129 -20.16 25.25 -1.34
C GLU A 129 -19.44 26.40 -2.09
N PRO A 130 -18.65 27.29 -1.44
CA PRO A 130 -17.99 28.39 -2.13
C PRO A 130 -16.83 27.96 -3.04
N HIS A 131 -16.34 26.71 -2.92
CA HIS A 131 -15.25 26.18 -3.73
C HIS A 131 -15.75 25.45 -4.98
N LEU A 132 -17.07 25.31 -5.12
CA LEU A 132 -17.67 24.65 -6.26
C LEU A 132 -17.70 25.61 -7.46
N PRO A 133 -17.47 25.08 -8.68
CA PRO A 133 -17.51 25.91 -9.86
C PRO A 133 -18.90 26.52 -10.01
N SER A 134 -18.94 27.85 -10.17
CA SER A 134 -20.19 28.56 -10.39
C SER A 134 -20.79 28.12 -11.72
N MET A 135 -22.06 27.73 -11.68
CA MET A 135 -22.85 27.47 -12.87
C MET A 135 -23.06 28.82 -13.55
N ARG A 136 -22.50 29.03 -14.74
CA ARG A 136 -22.91 30.13 -15.63
C ARG A 136 -24.13 29.72 -16.43
#